data_AF-A0A0G0UAY0-F1
#
_entry.id   AF-A0A0G0UAY0-F1
#
_cell.length_a   1.000
_cell.length_b   1.000
_cell.length_c   1.000
_cell.angle_alpha   90.00
_cell.angle_beta   90.00
_cell.angle_gamma   90.00
#
_symmetry.space_group_name_H-M   'P 1'
#
loop_
_entity.id
_entity.type
_entity.pdbx_description
1 polymer ?
#
loop_
_entity_poly.entity_id
_entity_poly.type
_entity_poly.pdbx_seq_one_letter_code
_entity_poly.pdbx_strand_id
1 'polypeptide(L)'
;MDEGSSKSILTKIGLAVLVIALLDLFFLNYLTFKNQKESQESQVIEEDSRVIVEPSPPPIEVTEDQPEPSSAPPPAGGTTETKTIVEKETVVQTAQKEIFIPIGSGSVQKKDWTDVPGLEVTIDTTKYSVIESIVFEATVWPEGGNGRAYARLINISDSNPFVESQISSASNTGELKTSGSIPFPSGSKKYGVQAKSDIENFGAHVENARIKITLK
;
A
#
# COMPACT_ATOMS: atom_id res chain seq x y z
N MET A 1 67.00 -25.21 -20.12
CA MET A 1 66.25 -25.95 -19.07
C MET A 1 65.72 -24.91 -18.09
N ASP A 2 64.51 -25.15 -17.54
CA ASP A 2 63.86 -24.43 -16.43
C ASP A 2 62.50 -23.75 -16.72
N GLU A 3 61.61 -24.43 -17.46
CA GLU A 3 60.17 -24.12 -17.49
C GLU A 3 59.37 -24.78 -16.34
N GLY A 4 60.02 -25.49 -15.43
CA GLY A 4 59.35 -26.30 -14.39
C GLY A 4 58.95 -25.55 -13.11
N SER A 5 59.63 -24.44 -12.78
CA SER A 5 59.48 -23.80 -11.47
C SER A 5 58.24 -22.88 -11.38
N SER A 6 57.95 -22.11 -12.44
CA SER A 6 56.88 -21.11 -12.47
C SER A 6 55.47 -21.70 -12.40
N LYS A 7 55.23 -22.85 -13.05
CA LYS A 7 53.93 -23.56 -13.00
C LYS A 7 53.58 -24.02 -11.59
N SER A 8 54.57 -24.43 -10.79
CA SER A 8 54.34 -24.89 -9.42
C SER A 8 53.97 -23.76 -8.45
N ILE A 9 54.46 -22.54 -8.71
CA ILE A 9 54.20 -21.36 -7.87
C ILE A 9 52.79 -20.82 -8.12
N LEU A 10 52.38 -20.74 -9.39
CA LEU A 10 51.02 -20.30 -9.76
C LEU A 10 49.95 -21.26 -9.22
N THR A 11 50.17 -22.57 -9.26
CA THR A 11 49.25 -23.55 -8.67
C THR A 11 49.13 -23.41 -7.14
N LYS A 12 50.22 -23.11 -6.44
CA LYS A 12 50.19 -22.89 -4.98
C LYS A 12 49.44 -21.62 -4.61
N ILE A 13 49.61 -20.54 -5.38
CA ILE A 13 48.89 -19.29 -5.17
C ILE A 13 47.39 -19.49 -5.46
N GLY A 14 47.05 -20.15 -6.56
CA GLY A 14 45.66 -20.47 -6.89
C GLY A 14 44.98 -21.33 -5.81
N LEU A 15 45.69 -22.32 -5.26
CA LEU A 15 45.20 -23.13 -4.16
C LEU A 15 45.00 -22.32 -2.87
N ALA A 16 45.93 -21.42 -2.54
CA ALA A 16 45.81 -20.57 -1.35
C ALA A 16 44.60 -19.63 -1.43
N VAL A 17 44.36 -19.02 -2.60
CA VAL A 17 43.19 -18.16 -2.81
C VAL A 17 41.89 -18.96 -2.71
N LEU A 18 41.86 -20.18 -3.26
CA LEU A 18 40.70 -21.07 -3.16
C LEU A 18 40.38 -21.44 -1.71
N VAL A 19 41.39 -21.75 -0.90
CA VAL A 19 41.20 -22.08 0.52
C VAL A 19 40.64 -20.89 1.30
N ILE A 20 41.14 -19.67 1.04
CA ILE A 20 40.64 -18.45 1.69
C ILE A 20 39.17 -18.22 1.32
N ALA A 21 38.80 -18.34 0.04
CA ALA A 21 37.42 -18.17 -0.42
C ALA A 21 36.45 -19.18 0.22
N LEU A 22 36.89 -20.43 0.41
CA LEU A 22 36.08 -21.46 1.07
C LEU A 22 35.92 -21.21 2.58
N LEU A 23 36.96 -20.71 3.25
CA LEU A 23 36.87 -20.31 4.66
C LEU A 23 35.91 -19.14 4.85
N ASP A 24 35.95 -18.15 3.96
CA ASP A 24 35.08 -16.98 4.02
C ASP A 24 33.61 -17.36 3.78
N LEU A 25 33.35 -18.26 2.82
CA LEU A 25 32.02 -18.81 2.57
C LEU A 25 31.49 -19.60 3.78
N PHE A 26 32.35 -20.41 4.42
CA PHE A 26 31.97 -21.17 5.61
C PHE A 26 31.69 -20.25 6.80
N PHE A 27 32.49 -19.19 6.97
CA PHE A 27 32.30 -18.21 8.03
C PHE A 27 30.99 -17.42 7.87
N LEU A 28 30.69 -16.93 6.67
CA LEU A 28 29.42 -16.25 6.36
C LEU A 28 28.20 -17.17 6.59
N ASN A 29 28.31 -18.44 6.19
CA ASN A 29 27.24 -19.42 6.43
C ASN A 29 27.06 -19.73 7.93
N TYR A 30 28.16 -19.84 8.69
CA TYR A 30 28.12 -20.06 10.13
C TYR A 30 27.51 -18.87 10.89
N LEU A 31 27.88 -17.64 10.51
CA LEU A 31 27.35 -16.43 11.13
C LEU A 31 25.84 -16.29 10.90
N THR A 32 25.37 -16.59 9.69
CA THR A 32 23.94 -16.55 9.34
C THR A 32 23.13 -17.56 10.15
N PHE A 33 23.67 -18.77 10.34
CA PHE A 33 22.98 -19.82 11.11
C PHE A 33 22.89 -19.50 12.62
N LYS A 34 23.90 -18.83 13.19
CA LYS A 34 23.87 -18.44 14.61
C LYS A 34 22.76 -17.42 14.90
N ASN A 35 22.54 -16.47 13.99
CA ASN A 35 21.54 -15.41 14.17
C ASN A 35 20.09 -15.91 14.06
N GLN A 36 19.82 -17.09 13.49
CA GLN A 36 18.47 -17.66 13.45
C GLN A 36 18.05 -18.35 14.76
N LYS A 37 19.00 -18.82 15.56
CA LYS A 37 18.70 -19.61 16.77
C LYS A 37 18.19 -18.75 17.94
N GLU A 38 18.42 -17.44 17.91
CA GLU A 38 18.03 -16.50 18.97
C GLU A 38 16.59 -15.97 18.82
N SER A 39 15.93 -16.18 17.67
CA SER A 39 14.56 -15.72 17.41
C SER A 39 13.45 -16.74 17.76
N GLN A 40 13.77 -17.92 18.33
CA GLN A 40 12.77 -18.95 18.66
C GLN A 40 12.51 -19.17 20.16
N GLU A 41 13.14 -18.43 21.08
CA GLU A 41 13.01 -18.64 22.55
C GLU A 41 12.24 -17.51 23.27
N SER A 42 11.32 -16.83 22.60
CA SER A 42 10.46 -15.82 23.26
C SER A 42 9.03 -15.84 22.70
N GLN A 43 8.37 -17.00 22.76
CA GLN A 43 6.91 -17.07 22.83
C GLN A 43 6.50 -18.29 23.67
N VAL A 44 6.51 -18.11 25.00
CA VAL A 44 5.89 -19.04 25.96
C VAL A 44 5.10 -18.20 26.97
N ILE A 45 3.77 -18.26 26.84
CA ILE A 45 2.69 -18.07 27.82
C ILE A 45 2.34 -16.62 28.27
N GLU A 46 1.13 -16.18 27.92
CA GLU A 46 0.03 -15.96 28.87
C GLU A 46 -1.33 -15.91 28.14
N GLU A 47 -2.03 -17.05 28.14
CA GLU A 47 -3.49 -17.10 28.02
C GLU A 47 -4.05 -16.72 29.40
N ASP A 48 -4.57 -15.51 29.57
CA ASP A 48 -5.51 -15.20 30.65
C ASP A 48 -6.87 -14.87 30.04
N SER A 49 -7.76 -15.86 30.12
CA SER A 49 -9.17 -15.72 29.81
C SER A 49 -9.87 -14.94 30.91
N ARG A 50 -10.31 -13.71 30.61
CA ARG A 50 -11.45 -13.10 31.33
C ARG A 50 -12.55 -12.70 30.36
N VAL A 51 -13.55 -13.57 30.34
CA VAL A 51 -14.91 -13.28 29.88
C VAL A 51 -15.47 -12.16 30.75
N ILE A 52 -15.63 -10.97 30.18
CA ILE A 52 -16.51 -9.93 30.72
C ILE A 52 -17.72 -9.86 29.79
N VAL A 53 -18.84 -10.32 30.32
CA VAL A 53 -20.17 -10.12 29.77
C VAL A 53 -20.52 -8.65 29.97
N GLU A 54 -20.62 -7.87 28.89
CA GLU A 54 -21.17 -6.52 28.93
C GLU A 54 -22.56 -6.51 28.24
N PRO A 55 -23.62 -6.07 28.95
CA PRO A 55 -24.99 -6.15 28.46
C PRO A 55 -25.33 -5.04 27.44
N SER A 56 -26.16 -5.47 26.49
CA SER A 56 -26.86 -4.75 25.42
C SER A 56 -27.26 -3.29 25.72
N PRO A 57 -27.10 -2.35 24.77
CA PRO A 57 -27.61 -0.98 24.91
C PRO A 57 -29.15 -0.94 24.77
N PRO A 58 -29.85 -0.07 25.51
CA PRO A 58 -31.27 0.19 25.29
C PRO A 58 -31.53 1.01 24.02
N PRO A 59 -32.72 0.87 23.39
CA PRO A 59 -33.08 1.57 22.15
C PRO A 59 -33.26 3.07 22.39
N ILE A 60 -32.61 3.90 21.56
CA ILE A 60 -32.85 5.35 21.53
C ILE A 60 -34.09 5.60 20.66
N GLU A 61 -35.09 6.24 21.29
CA GLU A 61 -36.34 6.71 20.71
C GLU A 61 -36.11 7.58 19.47
N VAL A 62 -36.89 7.27 18.44
CA VAL A 62 -37.14 8.10 17.27
C VAL A 62 -37.96 9.30 17.72
N THR A 63 -37.41 10.50 17.61
CA THR A 63 -38.21 11.74 17.62
C THR A 63 -38.23 12.29 16.20
N GLU A 64 -39.35 12.04 15.54
CA GLU A 64 -39.80 12.80 14.38
C GLU A 64 -40.06 14.24 14.81
N ASP A 65 -39.44 15.21 14.15
CA ASP A 65 -40.00 16.56 14.07
C ASP A 65 -39.69 17.14 12.68
N GLN A 66 -40.72 17.09 11.84
CA GLN A 66 -40.89 17.84 10.59
C GLN A 66 -42.05 18.82 10.84
N PRO A 67 -41.86 20.12 10.60
CA PRO A 67 -42.69 20.81 9.60
C PRO A 67 -41.85 21.80 8.77
N GLU A 68 -41.75 21.63 7.46
CA GLU A 68 -42.59 22.20 6.39
C GLU A 68 -41.86 23.33 5.62
N PRO A 69 -41.97 23.37 4.28
CA PRO A 69 -41.28 24.32 3.41
C PRO A 69 -42.06 25.64 3.29
N SER A 70 -41.37 26.77 3.42
CA SER A 70 -41.96 28.08 3.10
C SER A 70 -41.41 28.61 1.78
N SER A 71 -42.30 28.69 0.81
CA SER A 71 -42.18 29.28 -0.52
C SER A 71 -42.79 30.69 -0.53
N ALA A 72 -42.05 31.70 -1.02
CA ALA A 72 -42.54 32.76 -1.92
C ALA A 72 -41.50 33.91 -2.17
N PRO A 73 -41.17 34.24 -3.44
CA PRO A 73 -40.66 35.56 -3.92
C PRO A 73 -41.86 36.51 -4.24
N PRO A 74 -41.79 37.82 -4.66
CA PRO A 74 -40.85 38.56 -5.58
C PRO A 74 -40.75 40.11 -5.25
N PRO A 75 -40.55 41.15 -6.13
CA PRO A 75 -40.28 41.22 -7.58
C PRO A 75 -39.27 42.29 -8.11
N ALA A 76 -38.94 42.12 -9.40
CA ALA A 76 -38.75 43.12 -10.47
C ALA A 76 -37.61 44.18 -10.39
N GLY A 77 -36.58 43.96 -11.19
CA GLY A 77 -35.73 45.00 -11.78
C GLY A 77 -35.35 44.58 -13.19
N GLY A 78 -35.99 45.16 -14.20
CA GLY A 78 -35.76 44.86 -15.59
C GLY A 78 -34.49 45.52 -16.13
N THR A 79 -33.70 44.76 -16.85
CA THR A 79 -32.74 45.30 -17.82
C THR A 79 -32.73 44.38 -19.04
N THR A 80 -33.05 44.98 -20.17
CA THR A 80 -32.97 44.43 -21.52
C THR A 80 -31.52 44.12 -21.84
N GLU A 81 -31.17 42.83 -21.86
CA GLU A 81 -29.89 42.37 -22.39
C GLU A 81 -30.06 41.72 -23.76
N THR A 82 -29.21 42.20 -24.66
CA THR A 82 -29.04 41.89 -26.06
C THR A 82 -28.94 40.38 -26.32
N LYS A 83 -29.77 39.87 -27.24
CA LYS A 83 -29.67 38.51 -27.80
C LYS A 83 -28.35 38.37 -28.57
N THR A 84 -27.31 37.89 -27.88
CA THR A 84 -26.16 37.26 -28.54
C THR A 84 -26.44 35.75 -28.54
N ILE A 85 -26.79 35.22 -29.71
CA ILE A 85 -26.86 33.77 -29.93
C ILE A 85 -25.41 33.29 -29.99
N VAL A 86 -24.87 32.93 -28.83
CA VAL A 86 -23.70 32.08 -28.73
C VAL A 86 -24.22 30.66 -28.83
N GLU A 87 -23.91 29.98 -29.93
CA GLU A 87 -24.08 28.55 -30.07
C GLU A 87 -23.20 27.88 -29.00
N LYS A 88 -23.81 27.63 -27.84
CA LYS A 88 -23.19 26.90 -26.74
C LYS A 88 -23.09 25.46 -27.19
N GLU A 89 -21.94 25.10 -27.76
CA GLU A 89 -21.53 23.71 -27.90
C GLU A 89 -21.67 23.08 -26.51
N THR A 90 -22.73 22.31 -26.34
CA THR A 90 -23.06 21.69 -25.07
C THR A 90 -22.14 20.50 -24.99
N VAL A 91 -20.94 20.69 -24.40
CA VAL A 91 -20.06 19.59 -24.03
C VAL A 91 -20.88 18.70 -23.10
N VAL A 92 -21.37 17.59 -23.64
CA VAL A 92 -22.01 16.54 -22.85
C VAL A 92 -20.90 15.90 -22.05
N GLN A 93 -20.60 16.48 -20.90
CA GLN A 93 -19.71 15.88 -19.92
C GLN A 93 -20.50 14.75 -19.27
N THR A 94 -20.34 13.54 -19.78
CA THR A 94 -20.79 12.34 -19.08
C THR A 94 -20.05 12.31 -17.75
N ALA A 95 -20.80 12.36 -16.64
CA ALA A 95 -20.22 12.29 -15.31
C ALA A 95 -19.50 10.95 -15.15
N GLN A 96 -18.18 11.00 -15.02
CA GLN A 96 -17.34 9.82 -14.84
C GLN A 96 -17.61 9.22 -13.46
N LYS A 97 -17.95 7.92 -13.42
CA LYS A 97 -18.29 7.24 -12.17
C LYS A 97 -17.03 6.69 -11.51
N GLU A 98 -16.81 7.07 -10.26
CA GLU A 98 -15.70 6.60 -9.44
C GLU A 98 -16.19 5.70 -8.30
N ILE A 99 -15.43 4.66 -8.00
CA ILE A 99 -15.69 3.74 -6.89
C ILE A 99 -14.43 3.66 -6.05
N PHE A 100 -14.59 3.86 -4.73
CA PHE A 100 -13.51 3.73 -3.77
C PHE A 100 -13.70 2.47 -2.94
N ILE A 101 -12.66 1.64 -2.92
CA ILE A 101 -12.62 0.41 -2.13
C ILE A 101 -11.61 0.64 -1.00
N PRO A 102 -12.07 0.90 0.24
CA PRO A 102 -11.17 1.07 1.36
C PRO A 102 -10.49 -0.25 1.71
N ILE A 103 -9.19 -0.18 2.01
CA ILE A 103 -8.38 -1.30 2.46
C ILE A 103 -8.05 -1.14 3.95
N GLY A 104 -7.71 0.07 4.38
CA GLY A 104 -7.51 0.39 5.80
C GLY A 104 -6.23 1.19 6.08
N SER A 105 -5.69 0.99 7.28
CA SER A 105 -4.53 1.69 7.81
C SER A 105 -3.67 0.74 8.64
N GLY A 106 -2.36 0.95 8.67
CA GLY A 106 -1.42 0.15 9.44
C GLY A 106 0.02 0.65 9.26
N SER A 107 0.97 -0.05 9.88
CA SER A 107 2.38 0.31 9.78
C SER A 107 3.29 -0.91 9.84
N VAL A 108 4.50 -0.75 9.30
CA VAL A 108 5.52 -1.80 9.30
C VAL A 108 6.90 -1.20 9.55
N GLN A 109 7.75 -1.89 10.28
CA GLN A 109 9.12 -1.46 10.60
C GLN A 109 10.13 -2.38 9.93
N LYS A 110 10.12 -2.41 8.60
CA LYS A 110 10.98 -3.26 7.76
C LYS A 110 11.61 -2.46 6.63
N LYS A 111 12.85 -2.83 6.30
CA LYS A 111 13.58 -2.27 5.15
C LYS A 111 13.18 -2.92 3.83
N ASP A 112 12.86 -4.20 3.88
CA ASP A 112 12.31 -4.94 2.75
C ASP A 112 10.79 -4.82 2.69
N TRP A 113 10.24 -5.04 1.50
CA TRP A 113 8.79 -5.09 1.31
C TRP A 113 8.18 -6.19 2.17
N THR A 114 7.24 -5.80 3.03
CA THR A 114 6.47 -6.73 3.84
C THR A 114 4.99 -6.37 3.75
N ASP A 115 4.14 -7.37 3.89
CA ASP A 115 2.69 -7.16 3.95
C ASP A 115 2.33 -6.40 5.23
N VAL A 116 1.45 -5.41 5.10
CA VAL A 116 0.92 -4.65 6.24
C VAL A 116 -0.23 -5.47 6.83
N PRO A 117 -0.16 -5.89 8.11
CA PRO A 117 -1.19 -6.73 8.71
C PRO A 117 -2.58 -6.08 8.64
N GLY A 118 -3.57 -6.85 8.19
CA GLY A 118 -4.97 -6.39 8.14
C GLY A 118 -5.34 -5.52 6.94
N LEU A 119 -4.40 -5.17 6.06
CA LEU A 119 -4.68 -4.40 4.84
C LEU A 119 -4.85 -5.34 3.65
N GLU A 120 -5.98 -6.04 3.62
CA GLU A 120 -6.32 -6.98 2.54
C GLU A 120 -7.76 -6.76 2.07
N VAL A 121 -7.99 -6.94 0.76
CA VAL A 121 -9.33 -6.84 0.17
C VAL A 121 -9.48 -7.82 -0.99
N THR A 122 -10.69 -8.36 -1.16
CA THR A 122 -11.04 -9.16 -2.34
C THR A 122 -11.83 -8.29 -3.31
N ILE A 123 -11.36 -8.22 -4.56
CA ILE A 123 -12.00 -7.45 -5.62
C ILE A 123 -12.31 -8.39 -6.78
N ASP A 124 -13.57 -8.40 -7.20
CA ASP A 124 -14.03 -9.09 -8.40
C ASP A 124 -14.29 -8.08 -9.51
N THR A 125 -13.33 -7.95 -10.43
CA THR A 125 -13.39 -6.98 -11.53
C THR A 125 -14.56 -7.25 -12.49
N THR A 126 -15.14 -8.46 -12.49
CA THR A 126 -16.29 -8.82 -13.32
C THR A 126 -17.61 -8.24 -12.81
N LYS A 127 -17.64 -7.71 -11.59
CA LYS A 127 -18.81 -7.04 -10.99
C LYS A 127 -18.94 -5.56 -11.39
N TYR A 128 -17.91 -5.01 -12.04
CA TYR A 128 -17.90 -3.63 -12.48
C TYR A 128 -18.25 -3.54 -13.97
N SER A 129 -18.79 -2.39 -14.38
CA SER A 129 -18.90 -2.04 -15.80
C SER A 129 -17.51 -1.80 -16.39
N VAL A 130 -17.44 -1.41 -17.66
CA VAL A 130 -16.17 -1.19 -18.37
C VAL A 130 -15.27 -0.24 -17.57
N ILE A 131 -14.18 -0.79 -17.04
CA ILE A 131 -13.20 -0.06 -16.24
C ILE A 131 -12.31 0.77 -17.18
N GLU A 132 -12.13 2.03 -16.86
CA GLU A 132 -11.21 2.93 -17.54
C GLU A 132 -9.81 2.88 -16.92
N SER A 133 -9.73 3.03 -15.59
CA SER A 133 -8.47 2.99 -14.84
C SER A 133 -8.68 2.54 -13.41
N ILE A 134 -7.61 1.97 -12.83
CA ILE A 134 -7.55 1.60 -11.42
C ILE A 134 -6.27 2.19 -10.85
N VAL A 135 -6.38 2.93 -9.74
CA VAL A 135 -5.23 3.53 -9.06
C VAL A 135 -5.26 3.20 -7.57
N PHE A 136 -4.08 3.17 -6.96
CA PHE A 136 -3.92 3.02 -5.52
C PHE A 136 -3.72 4.40 -4.90
N GLU A 137 -4.43 4.66 -3.81
CA GLU A 137 -4.27 5.87 -3.02
C GLU A 137 -4.01 5.50 -1.56
N ALA A 138 -3.05 6.16 -0.93
CA ALA A 138 -2.89 6.11 0.52
C ALA A 138 -2.13 7.32 1.03
N THR A 139 -2.33 7.61 2.30
CA THR A 139 -1.51 8.54 3.06
C THR A 139 -0.29 7.79 3.58
N VAL A 140 0.93 8.23 3.24
CA VAL A 140 2.16 7.51 3.61
C VAL A 140 3.19 8.47 4.20
N TRP A 141 3.87 8.04 5.27
CA TRP A 141 5.00 8.78 5.85
C TRP A 141 5.92 7.89 6.69
N PRO A 142 7.23 8.22 6.79
CA PRO A 142 8.14 7.58 7.72
C PRO A 142 7.97 8.07 9.16
N GLU A 143 8.15 7.17 10.12
CA GLU A 143 8.20 7.45 11.55
C GLU A 143 9.21 8.56 11.87
N GLY A 144 8.73 9.61 12.54
CA GLY A 144 9.54 10.78 12.90
C GLY A 144 10.15 11.55 11.73
N GLY A 145 9.70 11.31 10.48
CA GLY A 145 10.27 11.97 9.28
C GLY A 145 11.63 11.43 8.83
N ASN A 146 12.03 10.25 9.30
CA ASN A 146 13.35 9.69 9.01
C ASN A 146 13.35 8.89 7.70
N GLY A 147 14.07 9.40 6.69
CA GLY A 147 14.24 8.71 5.42
C GLY A 147 13.01 8.81 4.52
N ARG A 148 12.52 7.67 4.03
CA ARG A 148 11.38 7.59 3.12
C ARG A 148 10.57 6.33 3.39
N ALA A 149 9.26 6.48 3.44
CA ALA A 149 8.31 5.39 3.49
C ALA A 149 7.73 5.12 2.10
N TYR A 150 7.42 3.86 1.84
CA TYR A 150 6.85 3.39 0.58
C TYR A 150 5.66 2.49 0.87
N ALA A 151 4.68 2.53 -0.02
CA ALA A 151 3.58 1.58 -0.06
C ALA A 151 3.31 1.15 -1.50
N ARG A 152 2.87 -0.10 -1.70
CA ARG A 152 2.42 -0.64 -2.98
C ARG A 152 1.35 -1.70 -2.76
N LEU A 153 0.59 -2.03 -3.79
CA LEU A 153 -0.30 -3.19 -3.81
C LEU A 153 0.43 -4.46 -4.24
N ILE A 154 -0.03 -5.58 -3.69
CA ILE A 154 0.30 -6.93 -4.14
C ILE A 154 -0.99 -7.69 -4.44
N ASN A 155 -1.01 -8.43 -5.55
CA ASN A 155 -1.99 -9.49 -5.75
C ASN A 155 -1.53 -10.72 -4.97
N ILE A 156 -2.18 -10.98 -3.84
CA ILE A 156 -1.86 -12.09 -2.95
C ILE A 156 -2.20 -13.42 -3.63
N SER A 157 -3.30 -13.48 -4.38
CA SER A 157 -3.74 -14.69 -5.08
C SER A 157 -2.70 -15.21 -6.07
N ASP A 158 -1.97 -14.31 -6.73
CA ASP A 158 -0.98 -14.65 -7.75
C ASP A 158 0.47 -14.34 -7.29
N SER A 159 0.66 -13.93 -6.03
CA SER A 159 1.95 -13.50 -5.46
C SER A 159 2.70 -12.46 -6.31
N ASN A 160 1.95 -11.54 -6.95
CA ASN A 160 2.50 -10.58 -7.91
C ASN A 160 2.40 -9.14 -7.36
N PRO A 161 3.51 -8.47 -7.02
CA PRO A 161 3.49 -7.07 -6.63
C PRO A 161 3.25 -6.16 -7.84
N PHE A 162 2.42 -5.14 -7.67
CA PHE A 162 2.21 -4.11 -8.69
C PHE A 162 3.18 -2.96 -8.49
N VAL A 163 4.22 -2.90 -9.31
CA VAL A 163 5.24 -1.84 -9.21
C VAL A 163 4.65 -0.47 -9.58
N GLU A 164 3.68 -0.45 -10.49
CA GLU A 164 2.95 0.73 -10.97
C GLU A 164 2.10 1.38 -9.85
N SER A 165 1.77 0.60 -8.83
CA SER A 165 1.01 1.06 -7.66
C SER A 165 1.89 1.73 -6.59
N GLN A 166 3.22 1.72 -6.76
CA GLN A 166 4.13 2.20 -5.74
C GLN A 166 3.99 3.72 -5.52
N ILE A 167 3.78 4.10 -4.26
CA ILE A 167 3.79 5.48 -3.78
C ILE A 167 4.86 5.63 -2.70
N SER A 168 5.35 6.86 -2.50
CA SER A 168 6.35 7.13 -1.48
C SER A 168 6.24 8.54 -0.92
N SER A 169 6.73 8.72 0.29
CA SER A 169 6.81 10.02 0.96
C SER A 169 8.03 10.07 1.88
N ALA A 170 8.70 11.21 1.91
CA ALA A 170 9.77 11.54 2.85
C ALA A 170 9.33 12.63 3.85
N SER A 171 8.06 13.00 3.82
CA SER A 171 7.48 14.01 4.72
C SER A 171 7.39 13.46 6.14
N ASN A 172 7.55 14.31 7.15
CA ASN A 172 7.35 13.92 8.54
C ASN A 172 5.86 13.83 8.93
N THR A 173 4.97 14.25 8.03
CA THR A 173 3.52 14.15 8.15
C THR A 173 2.94 13.31 7.03
N GLY A 174 1.80 12.66 7.30
CA GLY A 174 1.08 11.91 6.28
C GLY A 174 0.65 12.77 5.10
N GLU A 175 1.02 12.36 3.89
CA GLU A 175 0.56 12.97 2.64
C GLU A 175 -0.19 11.95 1.80
N LEU A 176 -1.39 12.32 1.33
CA LEU A 176 -2.14 11.50 0.38
C LEU A 176 -1.38 11.45 -0.95
N LYS A 177 -1.03 10.24 -1.39
CA LYS A 177 -0.40 9.97 -2.67
C LYS A 177 -1.31 9.07 -3.50
N THR A 178 -1.28 9.30 -4.80
CA THR A 178 -1.98 8.49 -5.81
C THR A 178 -0.95 7.87 -6.74
N SER A 179 -1.11 6.59 -7.06
CA SER A 179 -0.22 5.85 -7.94
C SER A 179 -0.52 6.10 -9.42
N GLY A 180 0.26 5.45 -10.31
CA GLY A 180 -0.12 5.26 -11.70
C GLY A 180 -1.29 4.28 -11.85
N SER A 181 -1.77 4.12 -13.10
CA SER A 181 -2.79 3.13 -13.43
C SER A 181 -2.24 1.70 -13.31
N ILE A 182 -3.03 0.80 -12.73
CA ILE A 182 -2.61 -0.55 -12.34
C ILE A 182 -3.34 -1.58 -13.21
N PRO A 183 -2.62 -2.55 -13.80
CA PRO A 183 -3.25 -3.58 -14.63
C PRO A 183 -3.84 -4.68 -13.76
N PHE A 184 -5.08 -4.51 -13.29
CA PHE A 184 -5.76 -5.57 -12.54
C PHE A 184 -6.17 -6.71 -13.48
N PRO A 185 -5.84 -7.97 -13.14
CA PRO A 185 -6.37 -9.11 -13.87
C PRO A 185 -7.90 -9.21 -13.73
N SER A 186 -8.52 -9.83 -14.72
CA SER A 186 -9.97 -10.12 -14.67
C SER A 186 -10.27 -11.20 -13.60
N GLY A 187 -11.43 -11.08 -12.94
CA GLY A 187 -11.93 -12.05 -11.98
C GLY A 187 -11.82 -11.60 -10.52
N SER A 188 -12.17 -12.53 -9.62
CA SER A 188 -12.08 -12.34 -8.16
C SER A 188 -10.67 -12.68 -7.66
N LYS A 189 -9.99 -11.68 -7.12
CA LYS A 189 -8.61 -11.80 -6.63
C LYS A 189 -8.46 -11.07 -5.28
N LYS A 190 -7.56 -11.58 -4.44
CA LYS A 190 -7.21 -11.01 -3.15
C LYS A 190 -5.99 -10.09 -3.33
N TYR A 191 -6.12 -8.86 -2.85
CA TYR A 191 -5.09 -7.84 -2.90
C TYR A 191 -4.70 -7.43 -1.49
N GLY A 192 -3.44 -7.06 -1.29
CA GLY A 192 -2.94 -6.53 -0.04
C GLY A 192 -2.05 -5.32 -0.25
N VAL A 193 -1.75 -4.60 0.84
CA VAL A 193 -0.78 -3.52 0.84
C VAL A 193 0.54 -4.02 1.40
N GLN A 194 1.62 -3.74 0.68
CA GLN A 194 2.98 -3.88 1.17
C GLN A 194 3.56 -2.51 1.47
N ALA A 195 4.38 -2.43 2.51
CA ALA A 195 5.11 -1.22 2.84
C ALA A 195 6.56 -1.53 3.23
N LYS A 196 7.40 -0.50 3.16
CA LYS A 196 8.79 -0.52 3.63
C LYS A 196 9.27 0.88 3.96
N SER A 197 10.32 0.97 4.78
CA SER A 197 11.10 2.18 5.03
C SER A 197 12.50 2.01 4.44
N ASP A 198 13.18 3.09 4.05
CA ASP A 198 14.59 3.01 3.63
C ASP A 198 15.56 2.82 4.80
N ILE A 199 15.12 3.15 6.02
CA ILE A 199 15.93 3.05 7.24
C ILE A 199 15.37 1.95 8.14
N GLU A 200 16.26 1.08 8.58
CA GLU A 200 15.93 0.03 9.54
C GLU A 200 15.49 0.64 10.88
N ASN A 201 14.54 0.00 11.55
CA ASN A 201 13.92 0.46 12.80
C ASN A 201 13.08 1.74 12.75
N PHE A 202 12.85 2.32 11.57
CA PHE A 202 11.86 3.39 11.40
C PHE A 202 10.65 2.86 10.65
N GLY A 203 9.47 3.03 11.25
CA GLY A 203 8.21 2.57 10.68
C GLY A 203 7.84 3.31 9.39
N ALA A 204 7.26 2.60 8.44
CA ALA A 204 6.48 3.15 7.35
C ALA A 204 5.01 3.07 7.75
N HIS A 205 4.36 4.23 7.88
CA HIS A 205 2.95 4.34 8.16
C HIS A 205 2.16 4.45 6.86
N VAL A 206 1.03 3.75 6.82
CA VAL A 206 0.09 3.77 5.71
C VAL A 206 -1.31 3.99 6.28
N GLU A 207 -1.98 5.05 5.86
CA GLU A 207 -3.35 5.35 6.26
C GLU A 207 -4.24 5.60 5.07
N ASN A 208 -5.55 5.40 5.26
CA ASN A 208 -6.57 5.66 4.24
C ASN A 208 -6.22 4.97 2.91
N ALA A 209 -5.65 3.77 3.00
CA ALA A 209 -5.30 2.98 1.83
C ALA A 209 -6.60 2.57 1.14
N ARG A 210 -6.70 2.86 -0.15
CA ARG A 210 -7.88 2.57 -0.95
C ARG A 210 -7.52 2.36 -2.42
N ILE A 211 -8.35 1.59 -3.10
CA ILE A 211 -8.31 1.46 -4.55
C ILE A 211 -9.41 2.34 -5.14
N LYS A 212 -9.04 3.21 -6.07
CA LYS A 212 -9.97 4.02 -6.86
C LYS A 212 -10.14 3.40 -8.23
N ILE A 213 -11.36 2.97 -8.54
CA ILE A 213 -11.77 2.45 -9.84
C ILE A 213 -12.54 3.55 -10.56
N THR A 214 -12.14 3.85 -11.78
CA THR A 214 -12.80 4.82 -12.66
C THR A 214 -13.46 4.05 -13.80
N LEU A 215 -14.73 4.31 -14.04
CA LEU A 215 -15.55 3.63 -15.04
C LEU A 215 -15.74 4.53 -16.27
N LYS A 216 -15.84 3.91 -17.44
CA LYS A 216 -16.18 4.61 -18.71
C LYS A 216 -17.65 5.00 -18.79
#